data_AF-A0AAV0QZN6-F1
#
_entry.id   AF-A0AAV0QZN6-F1
#
_cell.length_a   1.000
_cell.length_b   1.000
_cell.length_c   1.000
_cell.angle_alpha   90.00
_cell.angle_beta   90.00
_cell.angle_gamma   90.00
#
_symmetry.space_group_name_H-M   'P 1'
#
loop_
_entity.id
_entity.type
_entity.pdbx_description
1 polymer ?
#
loop_
_entity_poly.entity_id
_entity_poly.type
_entity_poly.pdbx_seq_one_letter_code
_entity_poly.pdbx_strand_id
1 'polypeptide(L)'
;VDKASFKKLIPVVTYEDVKPDIDRIASGDTSPILCSQPISEFLTSSGTSAGERKLMPTIDEELDRKSHLYSLIMPVMNQFLPNLQNGKGMYFLFVKSESKTPSGLPARPVLTSYYKSRHFARARAANDPYTNYTSPTETILCNDTHQSMYSQLLCGLVLRHEVLRVGAVFASGFIRAIKFFENNWTSLCKDVRNGTVDHRIVTDPVVRLAVSRVLVGPNPGLADFLERECRRDDTGIIPRVWSNCKYIDVIVTGAMSQYIPAIDHYGGGSLPLVCSMYASSECYFGLNLNPLCNPDEVLYTLVPTMAYFEFLPVDRFVEKADHDDDGDCDDDNYGEIKLVDLVDVKLGQEYELVVTTYAGNN
;
A
#
# COMPACT_ATOMS: atom_id res chain seq x y z
N VAL A 1 -6.06 -24.42 -20.80
CA VAL A 1 -7.06 -25.33 -20.20
C VAL A 1 -8.40 -24.60 -20.17
N ASP A 2 -9.53 -25.25 -20.47
CA ASP A 2 -10.84 -24.60 -20.33
C ASP A 2 -11.25 -24.50 -18.84
N LYS A 3 -12.21 -23.62 -18.53
CA LYS A 3 -12.62 -23.33 -17.14
C LYS A 3 -13.09 -24.57 -16.36
N ALA A 4 -13.84 -25.48 -16.98
CA ALA A 4 -14.37 -26.64 -16.30
C ALA A 4 -13.25 -27.64 -15.97
N SER A 5 -12.35 -27.87 -16.93
CA SER A 5 -11.16 -28.69 -16.68
C SER A 5 -10.24 -28.07 -15.63
N PHE A 6 -10.06 -26.75 -15.65
CA PHE A 6 -9.25 -26.03 -14.67
C PHE A 6 -9.76 -26.26 -13.24
N LYS A 7 -11.04 -25.98 -12.97
CA LYS A 7 -11.65 -26.17 -11.64
C LYS A 7 -11.63 -27.63 -11.16
N LYS A 8 -11.63 -28.60 -12.07
CA LYS A 8 -11.60 -30.03 -11.73
C LYS A 8 -10.18 -30.55 -11.43
N LEU A 9 -9.17 -30.02 -12.11
CA LEU A 9 -7.82 -30.56 -12.10
C LEU A 9 -6.86 -29.81 -11.18
N ILE A 10 -7.08 -28.51 -10.99
CA ILE A 10 -6.18 -27.65 -10.22
C ILE A 10 -6.69 -27.59 -8.77
N PRO A 11 -5.90 -28.06 -7.79
CA PRO A 11 -6.31 -28.02 -6.39
C PRO A 11 -6.29 -26.60 -5.84
N VAL A 12 -7.12 -26.35 -4.84
CA VAL A 12 -6.98 -25.18 -3.97
C VAL A 12 -5.80 -25.42 -3.04
N VAL A 13 -4.86 -24.48 -3.00
CA VAL A 13 -3.59 -24.61 -2.28
C VAL A 13 -3.38 -23.44 -1.33
N THR A 14 -2.64 -23.69 -0.25
CA THR A 14 -2.07 -22.63 0.58
C THR A 14 -0.61 -22.38 0.20
N TYR A 15 0.02 -21.41 0.87
CA TYR A 15 1.44 -21.12 0.66
C TYR A 15 2.33 -22.34 0.94
N GLU A 16 1.97 -23.14 1.94
CA GLU A 16 2.73 -24.31 2.39
C GLU A 16 2.82 -25.38 1.29
N ASP A 17 1.75 -25.56 0.51
CA ASP A 17 1.69 -26.55 -0.57
C ASP A 17 2.63 -26.19 -1.74
N VAL A 18 2.76 -24.90 -2.05
CA VAL A 18 3.61 -24.39 -3.15
C VAL A 18 5.01 -23.98 -2.69
N LYS A 19 5.28 -23.99 -1.39
CA LYS A 19 6.57 -23.63 -0.80
C LYS A 19 7.74 -24.44 -1.40
N PRO A 20 7.63 -25.77 -1.63
CA PRO A 20 8.74 -26.53 -2.21
C PRO A 20 9.17 -26.00 -3.59
N ASP A 21 8.22 -25.59 -4.43
CA ASP A 21 8.50 -25.02 -5.74
C ASP A 21 9.10 -23.61 -5.65
N ILE A 22 8.60 -22.79 -4.72
CA ILE A 22 9.18 -21.48 -4.40
C ILE A 22 10.64 -21.62 -3.95
N ASP A 23 10.93 -22.58 -3.07
CA ASP A 23 12.27 -22.83 -2.56
C ASP A 23 13.22 -23.28 -3.68
N ARG A 24 12.76 -24.10 -4.64
CA ARG A 24 13.52 -24.51 -5.83
C ARG A 24 13.91 -23.31 -6.69
N ILE A 25 12.94 -22.43 -7.01
CA ILE A 25 13.18 -21.21 -7.79
C ILE A 25 14.15 -20.28 -7.04
N ALA A 26 13.94 -20.08 -5.74
CA ALA A 26 14.82 -19.28 -4.89
C ALA A 26 16.25 -19.85 -4.82
N SER A 27 16.41 -21.17 -4.98
CA SER A 27 17.70 -21.87 -5.02
C SER A 27 18.37 -21.88 -6.41
N GLY A 28 17.64 -21.49 -7.47
CA GLY A 28 18.20 -21.26 -8.80
C GLY A 28 17.67 -22.18 -9.89
N ASP A 29 16.61 -22.94 -9.63
CA ASP A 29 15.91 -23.68 -10.68
C ASP A 29 15.18 -22.70 -11.60
N THR A 30 15.59 -22.67 -12.88
CA THR A 30 15.05 -21.78 -13.92
C THR A 30 14.10 -22.49 -14.87
N SER A 31 13.77 -23.77 -14.59
CA SER A 31 12.72 -24.48 -15.32
C SER A 31 11.35 -23.81 -15.10
N PRO A 32 10.41 -23.93 -16.05
CA PRO A 32 9.06 -23.38 -15.89
C PRO A 32 8.28 -24.22 -14.87
N ILE A 33 8.52 -23.97 -13.58
CA ILE A 33 7.87 -24.68 -12.47
C ILE A 33 6.46 -24.13 -12.26
N LEU A 34 6.38 -22.84 -11.91
CA LEU A 34 5.11 -22.15 -11.65
C LEU A 34 4.66 -21.30 -12.83
N CYS A 35 5.57 -20.80 -13.65
CA CYS A 35 5.25 -19.88 -14.74
C CYS A 35 6.10 -20.18 -15.96
N SER A 36 5.52 -20.01 -17.15
CA SER A 36 6.26 -20.07 -18.41
C SER A 36 7.25 -18.90 -18.58
N GLN A 37 7.02 -17.79 -17.87
CA GLN A 37 7.92 -16.64 -17.84
C GLN A 37 8.90 -16.73 -16.65
N PRO A 38 10.13 -16.20 -16.81
CA PRO A 38 11.08 -16.16 -15.71
C PRO A 38 10.57 -15.33 -14.52
N ILE A 39 10.67 -15.88 -13.31
CA ILE A 39 10.42 -15.13 -12.07
C ILE A 39 11.49 -14.05 -11.93
N SER A 40 11.07 -12.79 -11.83
CA SER A 40 11.98 -11.65 -11.79
C SER A 40 12.40 -11.26 -10.37
N GLU A 41 11.51 -11.44 -9.40
CA GLU A 41 11.81 -11.25 -7.97
C GLU A 41 10.78 -11.98 -7.08
N PHE A 42 11.03 -12.00 -5.78
CA PHE A 42 10.08 -12.45 -4.76
C PHE A 42 9.56 -11.27 -3.94
N LEU A 43 8.24 -11.13 -3.91
CA LEU A 43 7.55 -10.12 -3.12
C LEU A 43 7.29 -10.67 -1.72
N THR A 44 7.93 -10.08 -0.72
CA THR A 44 7.79 -10.55 0.67
C THR A 44 6.47 -10.07 1.26
N SER A 45 5.58 -11.00 1.60
CA SER A 45 4.33 -10.70 2.30
C SER A 45 4.58 -10.22 3.73
N SER A 46 3.62 -9.50 4.30
CA SER A 46 3.58 -9.25 5.75
C SER A 46 3.07 -10.48 6.51
N GLY A 47 2.34 -11.38 5.86
CA GLY A 47 2.00 -12.69 6.41
C GLY A 47 3.23 -13.58 6.50
N THR A 48 3.34 -14.35 7.59
CA THR A 48 4.47 -15.23 7.86
C THR A 48 4.08 -16.70 7.76
N SER A 49 5.04 -17.56 7.49
CA SER A 49 4.95 -19.02 7.61
C SER A 49 6.21 -19.50 8.34
N ALA A 50 6.05 -20.26 9.42
CA ALA A 50 7.15 -20.65 10.31
C ALA A 50 8.04 -19.47 10.80
N GLY A 51 7.43 -18.29 10.98
CA GLY A 51 8.12 -17.07 11.45
C GLY A 51 8.80 -16.24 10.37
N GLU A 52 8.96 -16.78 9.15
CA GLU A 52 9.55 -16.08 8.01
C GLU A 52 8.48 -15.48 7.10
N ARG A 53 8.82 -14.40 6.38
CA ARG A 53 7.89 -13.78 5.41
C ARG A 53 7.66 -14.71 4.22
N LYS A 54 6.39 -14.84 3.81
CA LYS A 54 6.03 -15.60 2.59
C LYS A 54 6.65 -14.93 1.35
N LEU A 55 7.29 -15.72 0.49
CA LEU A 55 7.91 -15.28 -0.75
C LEU A 55 6.93 -15.46 -1.92
N MET A 56 6.32 -14.38 -2.40
CA MET A 56 5.38 -14.45 -3.52
C MET A 56 6.14 -14.23 -4.84
N PRO A 57 6.23 -15.23 -5.74
CA PRO A 57 6.90 -15.04 -7.03
C PRO A 57 6.16 -14.00 -7.86
N THR A 58 6.90 -13.15 -8.56
CA THR A 58 6.35 -12.21 -9.54
C THR A 58 7.15 -12.26 -10.83
N ILE A 59 6.50 -11.87 -11.92
CA ILE A 59 7.09 -11.69 -13.25
C ILE A 59 7.11 -10.19 -13.59
N ASP A 60 7.93 -9.79 -14.55
CA ASP A 60 8.10 -8.37 -14.91
C ASP A 60 6.79 -7.72 -15.40
N GLU A 61 5.96 -8.47 -16.12
CA GLU A 61 4.67 -7.99 -16.64
C GLU A 61 3.66 -7.65 -15.53
N GLU A 62 3.81 -8.20 -14.32
CA GLU A 62 2.94 -7.83 -13.18
C GLU A 62 3.11 -6.37 -12.80
N LEU A 63 4.27 -5.75 -13.06
CA LEU A 63 4.43 -4.31 -12.82
C LEU A 63 3.54 -3.47 -13.73
N ASP A 64 3.30 -3.89 -14.96
CA ASP A 64 2.38 -3.20 -15.88
C ASP A 64 0.94 -3.27 -15.36
N ARG A 65 0.49 -4.43 -14.86
CA ARG A 65 -0.83 -4.59 -14.22
C ARG A 65 -0.98 -3.75 -12.95
N LYS A 66 0.04 -3.76 -12.08
CA LYS A 66 0.05 -2.93 -10.86
C LYS A 66 -0.06 -1.45 -11.19
N SER A 67 0.72 -0.96 -12.16
CA SER A 67 0.65 0.42 -12.63
C SER A 67 -0.68 0.76 -13.30
N HIS A 68 -1.30 -0.19 -14.00
CA HIS A 68 -2.65 -0.01 -14.53
C HIS A 68 -3.67 0.19 -13.41
N LEU A 69 -3.66 -0.62 -12.35
CA LEU A 69 -4.58 -0.41 -11.22
C LEU A 69 -4.37 0.96 -10.56
N TYR A 70 -3.11 1.39 -10.37
CA TYR A 70 -2.80 2.73 -9.86
C TYR A 70 -3.37 3.85 -10.73
N SER A 71 -3.35 3.70 -12.07
CA SER A 71 -3.82 4.74 -12.97
C SER A 71 -5.34 4.94 -12.94
N LEU A 72 -6.10 3.99 -12.37
CA LEU A 72 -7.55 4.09 -12.21
C LEU A 72 -7.98 4.93 -10.99
N ILE A 73 -7.12 5.05 -9.97
CA ILE A 73 -7.47 5.71 -8.70
C ILE A 73 -7.87 7.18 -8.91
N MET A 74 -7.04 7.94 -9.60
CA MET A 74 -7.24 9.38 -9.74
C MET A 74 -8.40 9.74 -10.67
N PRO A 75 -8.64 9.04 -11.80
CA PRO A 75 -9.86 9.16 -12.57
C PRO A 75 -11.14 8.88 -11.77
N VAL A 76 -11.14 7.87 -10.89
CA VAL A 76 -12.27 7.62 -9.98
C VAL A 76 -12.43 8.78 -9.00
N MET A 77 -11.36 9.17 -8.29
CA MET A 77 -11.40 10.27 -7.33
C MET A 77 -11.86 11.60 -7.95
N ASN A 78 -11.46 11.89 -9.19
CA ASN A 78 -11.81 13.14 -9.88
C ASN A 78 -13.31 13.28 -10.18
N GLN A 79 -14.09 12.18 -10.11
CA GLN A 79 -15.55 12.22 -10.18
C GLN A 79 -16.18 12.81 -8.91
N PHE A 80 -15.47 12.73 -7.77
CA PHE A 80 -15.96 13.16 -6.46
C PHE A 80 -15.31 14.47 -6.01
N LEU A 81 -14.00 14.62 -6.22
CA LEU A 81 -13.24 15.81 -5.87
C LEU A 81 -12.49 16.34 -7.09
N PRO A 82 -13.06 17.32 -7.82
CA PRO A 82 -12.40 17.90 -8.97
C PRO A 82 -11.18 18.75 -8.56
N ASN A 83 -10.35 19.07 -9.55
CA ASN A 83 -9.24 20.02 -9.44
C ASN A 83 -8.07 19.56 -8.55
N LEU A 84 -7.90 18.25 -8.35
CA LEU A 84 -6.74 17.71 -7.62
C LEU A 84 -5.43 17.85 -8.41
N GLN A 85 -5.51 17.99 -9.73
CA GLN A 85 -4.37 18.26 -10.63
C GLN A 85 -3.74 19.64 -10.41
N ASN A 86 -4.42 20.56 -9.72
CA ASN A 86 -3.96 21.92 -9.48
C ASN A 86 -3.05 22.05 -8.25
N GLY A 87 -2.69 20.93 -7.62
CA GLY A 87 -1.83 20.92 -6.45
C GLY A 87 -1.06 19.62 -6.31
N LYS A 88 -0.65 19.30 -5.08
CA LYS A 88 0.23 18.19 -4.74
C LYS A 88 -0.40 17.27 -3.71
N GLY A 89 0.02 16.01 -3.78
CA GLY A 89 -0.17 15.05 -2.69
C GLY A 89 1.04 15.02 -1.75
N MET A 90 0.80 15.13 -0.44
CA MET A 90 1.83 14.87 0.57
C MET A 90 1.70 13.43 1.06
N TYR A 91 2.47 12.52 0.46
CA TYR A 91 2.46 11.11 0.81
C TYR A 91 3.77 10.70 1.51
N PHE A 92 3.64 10.05 2.66
CA PHE A 92 4.76 9.45 3.37
C PHE A 92 4.99 8.02 2.89
N LEU A 93 5.92 7.86 1.94
CA LEU A 93 6.22 6.60 1.27
C LEU A 93 7.61 6.11 1.69
N PHE A 94 7.74 4.83 2.00
CA PHE A 94 8.99 4.28 2.54
C PHE A 94 9.36 2.98 1.85
N VAL A 95 10.62 2.89 1.42
CA VAL A 95 11.24 1.59 1.13
C VAL A 95 11.54 0.84 2.43
N LYS A 96 11.68 -0.48 2.30
CA LYS A 96 12.07 -1.40 3.38
C LYS A 96 13.29 -2.21 2.97
N SER A 97 13.89 -2.89 3.94
CA SER A 97 15.02 -3.78 3.72
C SER A 97 14.71 -4.82 2.63
N GLU A 98 15.74 -5.13 1.85
CA GLU A 98 15.71 -6.09 0.76
C GLU A 98 16.77 -7.15 1.05
N SER A 99 16.52 -8.37 0.60
CA SER A 99 17.49 -9.45 0.61
C SER A 99 17.62 -10.03 -0.80
N LYS A 100 18.51 -11.02 -0.95
CA LYS A 100 18.61 -11.84 -2.14
C LYS A 100 18.42 -13.29 -1.76
N THR A 101 17.77 -14.06 -2.62
CA THR A 101 17.72 -15.52 -2.51
C THR A 101 19.10 -16.13 -2.78
N PRO A 102 19.32 -17.43 -2.49
CA PRO A 102 20.55 -18.12 -2.86
C PRO A 102 20.91 -18.01 -4.36
N SER A 103 19.90 -17.96 -5.24
CA SER A 103 20.10 -17.75 -6.69
C SER A 103 20.40 -16.31 -7.09
N GLY A 104 20.33 -15.37 -6.16
CA GLY A 104 20.57 -13.95 -6.40
C GLY A 104 19.32 -13.14 -6.79
N LEU A 105 18.14 -13.75 -6.83
CA LEU A 105 16.87 -13.04 -7.09
C LEU A 105 16.58 -12.07 -5.94
N PRO A 106 16.11 -10.84 -6.22
CA PRO A 106 15.68 -9.91 -5.18
C PRO A 106 14.50 -10.49 -4.37
N ALA A 107 14.52 -10.29 -3.06
CA ALA A 107 13.41 -10.60 -2.17
C ALA A 107 13.08 -9.36 -1.32
N ARG A 108 11.91 -8.75 -1.53
CA ARG A 108 11.57 -7.45 -0.93
C ARG A 108 10.07 -7.18 -0.90
N PRO A 109 9.57 -6.27 -0.04
CA PRO A 109 8.15 -5.94 -0.02
C PRO A 109 7.68 -5.33 -1.35
N VAL A 110 6.44 -5.61 -1.73
CA VAL A 110 5.87 -5.15 -3.03
C VAL A 110 5.96 -3.64 -3.25
N LEU A 111 5.77 -2.85 -2.20
CA LEU A 111 5.89 -1.39 -2.29
C LEU A 111 7.35 -0.95 -2.50
N THR A 112 8.32 -1.63 -1.89
CA THR A 112 9.75 -1.36 -2.14
C THR A 112 10.10 -1.66 -3.60
N SER A 113 9.63 -2.80 -4.13
CA SER A 113 9.79 -3.14 -5.55
C SER A 113 9.17 -2.05 -6.43
N TYR A 114 7.93 -1.63 -6.13
CA TYR A 114 7.24 -0.60 -6.90
C TYR A 114 7.96 0.74 -6.88
N TYR A 115 8.38 1.26 -5.72
CA TYR A 115 9.07 2.56 -5.64
C TYR A 115 10.42 2.57 -6.36
N LYS A 116 11.11 1.42 -6.42
CA LYS A 116 12.37 1.27 -7.16
C LYS A 116 12.17 0.91 -8.65
N SER A 117 10.94 0.69 -9.08
CA SER A 117 10.63 0.30 -10.46
C SER A 117 10.77 1.47 -11.44
N ARG A 118 10.96 1.10 -12.73
CA ARG A 118 10.89 2.06 -13.84
C ARG A 118 9.52 2.74 -13.93
N HIS A 119 8.45 2.09 -13.47
CA HIS A 119 7.10 2.61 -13.55
C HIS A 119 6.88 3.77 -12.59
N PHE A 120 7.32 3.62 -11.33
CA PHE A 120 7.30 4.72 -10.39
C PHE A 120 8.18 5.88 -10.88
N ALA A 121 9.40 5.60 -11.34
CA ALA A 121 10.27 6.61 -11.90
C ALA A 121 9.64 7.35 -13.10
N ARG A 122 9.02 6.61 -14.04
CA ARG A 122 8.32 7.18 -15.19
C ARG A 122 7.11 7.99 -14.79
N ALA A 123 6.27 7.50 -13.87
CA ALA A 123 5.12 8.25 -13.36
C ALA A 123 5.56 9.59 -12.77
N ARG A 124 6.64 9.60 -11.99
CA ARG A 124 7.23 10.81 -11.41
C ARG A 124 7.85 11.75 -12.46
N ALA A 125 8.40 11.22 -13.55
CA ALA A 125 9.03 12.00 -14.61
C ALA A 125 8.05 12.50 -15.68
N ALA A 126 6.91 11.83 -15.87
CA ALA A 126 5.94 12.12 -16.93
C ALA A 126 5.17 13.43 -16.71
N ASN A 127 5.43 14.15 -15.62
CA ASN A 127 4.66 15.32 -15.19
C ASN A 127 3.15 15.06 -15.16
N ASP A 128 2.75 13.82 -14.85
CA ASP A 128 1.33 13.53 -14.60
C ASP A 128 0.88 14.38 -13.41
N PRO A 129 -0.06 15.30 -13.60
CA PRO A 129 -0.42 16.26 -12.58
C PRO A 129 -1.08 15.58 -11.36
N TYR A 130 -1.56 14.34 -11.50
CA TYR A 130 -2.12 13.58 -10.39
C TYR A 130 -1.10 12.70 -9.64
N THR A 131 0.14 12.58 -10.13
CA THR A 131 1.24 11.96 -9.37
C THR A 131 2.26 12.98 -8.88
N ASN A 132 1.89 14.27 -8.88
CA ASN A 132 2.67 15.36 -8.34
C ASN A 132 2.69 15.30 -6.80
N TYR A 133 3.83 14.93 -6.23
CA TYR A 133 4.00 14.73 -4.78
C TYR A 133 5.03 15.68 -4.22
N THR A 134 4.87 16.04 -2.95
CA THR A 134 5.82 16.90 -2.23
C THR A 134 7.17 16.22 -2.03
N SER A 135 7.19 14.91 -1.80
CA SER A 135 8.38 14.11 -1.52
C SER A 135 9.21 13.83 -2.79
N PRO A 136 10.47 14.31 -2.89
CA PRO A 136 11.37 13.88 -3.96
C PRO A 136 11.61 12.36 -3.91
N THR A 137 11.82 11.72 -5.05
CA THR A 137 12.00 10.27 -5.14
C THR A 137 13.17 9.79 -4.26
N GLU A 138 14.25 10.57 -4.18
CA GLU A 138 15.42 10.23 -3.37
C GLU A 138 15.12 10.20 -1.87
N THR A 139 14.18 11.03 -1.39
CA THR A 139 13.72 11.00 0.01
C THR A 139 12.93 9.73 0.31
N ILE A 140 12.16 9.23 -0.67
CA ILE A 140 11.38 7.98 -0.57
C ILE A 140 12.29 6.75 -0.61
N LEU A 141 13.31 6.78 -1.46
CA LEU A 141 14.26 5.69 -1.67
C LEU A 141 15.40 5.64 -0.64
N CYS A 142 15.44 6.59 0.30
CA CYS A 142 16.41 6.59 1.39
C CYS A 142 16.18 5.37 2.31
N ASN A 143 17.22 4.56 2.49
CA ASN A 143 17.14 3.36 3.32
C ASN A 143 17.03 3.69 4.83
N ASP A 144 17.57 4.84 5.24
CA ASP A 144 17.43 5.33 6.61
C ASP A 144 16.02 5.92 6.78
N THR A 145 15.19 5.21 7.55
CA THR A 145 13.79 5.61 7.77
C THR A 145 13.67 6.94 8.49
N HIS A 146 14.61 7.30 9.37
CA HIS A 146 14.59 8.58 10.07
C HIS A 146 14.87 9.73 9.09
N GLN A 147 15.90 9.58 8.25
CA GLN A 147 16.24 10.58 7.23
C GLN A 147 15.13 10.71 6.17
N SER A 148 14.58 9.58 5.74
CA SER A 148 13.44 9.54 4.81
C SER A 148 12.23 10.28 5.39
N MET A 149 11.84 9.98 6.64
CA MET A 149 10.72 10.64 7.32
C MET A 149 10.95 12.15 7.46
N TYR A 150 12.11 12.55 7.98
CA TYR A 150 12.44 13.94 8.22
C TYR A 150 12.44 14.77 6.92
N SER A 151 13.09 14.26 5.88
CA SER A 151 13.20 14.94 4.58
C SER A 151 11.84 15.05 3.86
N GLN A 152 11.00 14.01 3.91
CA GLN A 152 9.64 14.06 3.35
C GLN A 152 8.75 15.07 4.07
N LEU A 153 8.79 15.10 5.40
CA LEU A 153 8.08 16.10 6.21
C LEU A 153 8.55 17.52 5.87
N LEU A 154 9.86 17.75 5.84
CA LEU A 154 10.42 19.06 5.51
C LEU A 154 9.94 19.56 4.14
N CYS A 155 9.95 18.70 3.11
CA CYS A 155 9.43 19.04 1.78
C CYS A 155 7.92 19.34 1.82
N GLY A 156 7.14 18.55 2.56
CA GLY A 156 5.70 18.76 2.74
C GLY A 156 5.34 20.05 3.46
N LEU A 157 6.16 20.49 4.42
CA LEU A 157 5.98 21.75 5.15
C LEU A 157 6.30 22.96 4.27
N VAL A 158 7.39 22.90 3.50
CA VAL A 158 7.78 23.98 2.57
C VAL A 158 6.72 24.18 1.49
N LEU A 159 6.15 23.10 0.98
CA LEU A 159 5.14 23.12 -0.08
C LEU A 159 3.69 23.16 0.45
N ARG A 160 3.48 23.54 1.72
CA ARG A 160 2.18 23.39 2.41
C ARG A 160 0.98 23.96 1.67
N HIS A 161 1.16 25.07 0.95
CA HIS A 161 0.08 25.75 0.24
C HIS A 161 -0.35 25.01 -1.03
N GLU A 162 0.48 24.12 -1.56
CA GLU A 162 0.16 23.30 -2.74
C GLU A 162 -0.49 21.97 -2.34
N VAL A 163 -0.48 21.60 -1.05
CA VAL A 163 -0.98 20.30 -0.59
C VAL A 163 -2.52 20.25 -0.61
N LEU A 164 -3.08 19.40 -1.47
CA LEU A 164 -4.51 19.16 -1.59
C LEU A 164 -4.97 17.85 -0.96
N ARG A 165 -4.03 16.95 -0.65
CA ARG A 165 -4.29 15.65 -0.03
C ARG A 165 -3.05 15.19 0.72
N VAL A 166 -3.24 14.53 1.84
CA VAL A 166 -2.17 13.97 2.66
C VAL A 166 -2.39 12.48 2.83
N GLY A 167 -1.34 11.70 3.04
CA GLY A 167 -1.55 10.26 3.19
C GLY A 167 -0.31 9.42 3.41
N ALA A 168 -0.55 8.13 3.56
CA ALA A 168 0.42 7.05 3.56
C ALA A 168 -0.33 5.77 3.17
N VAL A 169 0.38 4.68 2.85
CA VAL A 169 -0.32 3.43 2.49
C VAL A 169 -1.25 2.94 3.62
N PHE A 170 -0.76 2.95 4.86
CA PHE A 170 -1.54 2.52 6.02
C PHE A 170 -1.70 3.65 7.03
N ALA A 171 -2.85 3.67 7.72
CA ALA A 171 -3.14 4.56 8.84
C ALA A 171 -2.00 4.63 9.87
N SER A 172 -1.46 3.47 10.25
CA SER A 172 -0.34 3.36 11.19
C SER A 172 0.92 4.12 10.72
N GLY A 173 1.22 4.08 9.41
CA GLY A 173 2.33 4.81 8.81
C GLY A 173 2.13 6.31 8.86
N PHE A 174 0.91 6.78 8.59
CA PHE A 174 0.54 8.19 8.66
C PHE A 174 0.62 8.72 10.10
N ILE A 175 0.05 8.02 11.08
CA ILE A 175 0.13 8.40 12.50
C ILE A 175 1.59 8.49 12.96
N ARG A 176 2.45 7.56 12.55
CA ARG A 176 3.88 7.65 12.86
C ARG A 176 4.52 8.91 12.28
N ALA A 177 4.14 9.33 11.08
CA ALA A 177 4.66 10.56 10.49
C ALA A 177 4.20 11.80 11.27
N ILE A 178 2.95 11.84 11.72
CA ILE A 178 2.44 12.95 12.53
C ILE A 178 3.10 12.98 13.91
N LYS A 179 3.24 11.84 14.58
CA LYS A 179 4.00 11.74 15.84
C LYS A 179 5.47 12.14 15.67
N PHE A 180 6.07 11.79 14.52
CA PHE A 180 7.43 12.22 14.22
C PHE A 180 7.49 13.74 14.08
N PHE A 181 6.51 14.35 13.41
CA PHE A 181 6.41 15.80 13.30
C PHE A 181 6.27 16.47 14.68
N GLU A 182 5.39 15.97 15.55
CA GLU A 182 5.22 16.46 16.93
C GLU A 182 6.53 16.41 17.73
N ASN A 183 7.34 15.38 17.54
CA ASN A 183 8.60 15.22 18.26
C ASN A 183 9.77 16.04 17.66
N ASN A 184 9.66 16.49 16.40
CA ASN A 184 10.78 17.08 15.66
C ASN A 184 10.48 18.46 15.06
N TRP A 185 9.32 19.07 15.36
CA TRP A 185 8.93 20.34 14.74
C TRP A 185 9.92 21.48 15.01
N THR A 186 10.62 21.47 16.15
CA THR A 186 11.63 22.48 16.48
C THR A 186 12.80 22.46 15.49
N SER A 187 13.34 21.27 15.19
CA SER A 187 14.39 21.07 14.19
C SER A 187 13.90 21.41 12.79
N LEU A 188 12.69 20.96 12.43
CA LEU A 188 12.09 21.26 11.13
C LEU A 188 11.89 22.78 10.93
N CYS A 189 11.40 23.50 11.95
CA CYS A 189 11.25 24.95 11.91
C CYS A 189 12.60 25.67 11.78
N LYS A 190 13.64 25.18 12.45
CA LYS A 190 15.01 25.71 12.32
C LYS A 190 15.53 25.55 10.90
N ASP A 191 15.34 24.39 10.28
CA ASP A 191 15.79 24.13 8.91
C ASP A 191 15.02 24.98 7.89
N VAL A 192 13.70 25.13 8.06
CA VAL A 192 12.87 26.07 7.27
C VAL A 192 13.35 27.50 7.43
N ARG A 193 13.61 27.94 8.67
CA ARG A 193 14.07 29.31 8.98
C ARG A 193 15.42 29.60 8.32
N ASN A 194 16.34 28.64 8.33
CA ASN A 194 17.69 28.79 7.79
C ASN A 194 17.77 28.50 6.28
N GLY A 195 16.74 27.87 5.70
CA GLY A 195 16.76 27.45 4.30
C GLY A 195 17.74 26.33 4.00
N THR A 196 18.19 25.61 5.02
CA THR A 196 19.16 24.51 4.87
C THR A 196 18.80 23.36 5.81
N VAL A 197 18.93 22.13 5.33
CA VAL A 197 18.71 20.93 6.13
C VAL A 197 19.93 20.64 7.00
N ASP A 198 19.73 20.29 8.27
CA ASP A 198 20.84 19.92 9.16
C ASP A 198 21.52 18.63 8.66
N HIS A 199 22.81 18.73 8.31
CA HIS A 199 23.63 17.62 7.81
C HIS A 199 23.84 16.51 8.84
N ARG A 200 23.59 16.77 10.13
CA ARG A 200 23.66 15.78 11.20
C ARG A 200 22.37 14.96 11.29
N ILE A 201 21.25 15.55 10.88
CA ILE A 201 19.94 14.88 10.82
C ILE A 201 19.81 14.10 9.51
N VAL A 202 20.16 14.73 8.39
CA VAL A 202 20.16 14.12 7.06
C VAL A 202 21.61 13.98 6.58
N THR A 203 22.19 12.83 6.88
CA THR A 203 23.59 12.50 6.57
C THR A 203 23.78 12.01 5.13
N ASP A 204 22.73 11.52 4.47
CA ASP A 204 22.75 11.08 3.08
C ASP A 204 22.87 12.28 2.11
N PRO A 205 23.95 12.38 1.32
CA PRO A 205 24.18 13.50 0.41
C PRO A 205 23.15 13.58 -0.72
N VAL A 206 22.62 12.45 -1.19
CA VAL A 206 21.63 12.40 -2.26
C VAL A 206 20.30 12.95 -1.76
N VAL A 207 19.91 12.59 -0.53
CA VAL A 207 18.72 13.14 0.12
C VAL A 207 18.86 14.63 0.37
N ARG A 208 20.02 15.10 0.87
CA ARG A 208 20.25 16.54 1.06
C ARG A 208 20.13 17.34 -0.23
N LEU A 209 20.73 16.84 -1.31
CA LEU A 209 20.65 17.47 -2.63
C LEU A 209 19.21 17.49 -3.15
N ALA A 210 18.41 16.47 -2.85
CA ALA A 210 17.00 16.44 -3.22
C ALA A 210 16.16 17.45 -2.45
N VAL A 211 16.38 17.56 -1.14
CA VAL A 211 15.71 18.54 -0.28
C VAL A 211 16.09 19.98 -0.68
N SER A 212 17.35 20.25 -1.04
CA SER A 212 17.78 21.61 -1.43
C SER A 212 17.11 22.12 -2.72
N ARG A 213 16.54 21.24 -3.55
CA ARG A 213 15.73 21.64 -4.72
C ARG A 213 14.34 22.13 -4.33
N VAL A 214 13.86 21.75 -3.14
CA VAL A 214 12.54 22.13 -2.60
C VAL A 214 12.68 23.28 -1.61
N LEU A 215 13.67 23.23 -0.72
CA LEU A 215 13.97 24.26 0.26
C LEU A 215 14.86 25.34 -0.39
N VAL A 216 14.27 26.21 -1.21
CA VAL A 216 14.97 27.19 -2.08
C VAL A 216 15.51 28.43 -1.32
N GLY A 217 15.46 28.44 0.02
CA GLY A 217 16.07 29.50 0.82
C GLY A 217 15.43 29.68 2.20
N PRO A 218 15.96 30.62 3.01
CA PRO A 218 15.43 30.94 4.34
C PRO A 218 13.96 31.39 4.27
N ASN A 219 13.11 30.82 5.11
CA ASN A 219 11.72 31.26 5.24
C ASN A 219 11.31 31.43 6.73
N PRO A 220 11.74 32.51 7.40
CA PRO A 220 11.40 32.77 8.79
C PRO A 220 9.88 32.88 9.04
N GLY A 221 9.14 33.45 8.09
CA GLY A 221 7.68 33.61 8.21
C GLY A 221 6.95 32.27 8.28
N LEU A 222 7.34 31.30 7.44
CA LEU A 222 6.82 29.93 7.51
C LEU A 222 7.24 29.25 8.81
N ALA A 223 8.50 29.39 9.22
CA ALA A 223 8.97 28.81 10.48
C ALA A 223 8.16 29.34 11.68
N ASP A 224 7.98 30.66 11.79
CA ASP A 224 7.21 31.27 12.88
C ASP A 224 5.74 30.84 12.85
N PHE A 225 5.15 30.65 11.67
CA PHE A 225 3.82 30.06 11.52
C PHE A 225 3.76 28.63 12.07
N LEU A 226 4.68 27.76 11.65
CA LEU A 226 4.74 26.37 12.10
C LEU A 226 4.97 26.27 13.61
N GLU A 227 5.86 27.09 14.17
CA GLU A 227 6.10 27.13 15.62
C GLU A 227 4.82 27.52 16.40
N ARG A 228 4.03 28.47 15.89
CA ARG A 228 2.75 28.84 16.51
C ARG A 228 1.77 27.67 16.47
N GLU A 229 1.61 27.02 15.32
CA GLU A 229 0.65 25.92 15.15
C GLU A 229 1.03 24.68 15.96
N CYS A 230 2.32 24.34 16.06
CA CYS A 230 2.81 23.19 16.81
C CYS A 230 2.81 23.38 18.33
N ARG A 231 2.76 24.63 18.82
CA ARG A 231 2.65 24.92 20.26
C ARG A 231 1.22 24.85 20.79
N ARG A 232 0.22 24.79 19.90
CA ARG A 232 -1.18 24.68 20.29
C ARG A 232 -1.47 23.27 20.78
N ASP A 233 -2.12 23.17 21.93
CA ASP A 233 -2.66 21.93 22.47
C ASP A 233 -4.11 21.73 21.96
N ASP A 234 -4.24 21.58 20.63
CA ASP A 234 -5.54 21.58 19.94
C ASP A 234 -5.56 20.56 18.80
N THR A 235 -6.75 20.00 18.55
CA THR A 235 -7.00 18.97 17.52
C THR A 235 -7.01 19.54 16.11
N GLY A 236 -6.75 18.72 15.09
CA GLY A 236 -6.77 19.21 13.70
C GLY A 236 -5.47 19.82 13.22
N ILE A 237 -4.31 19.31 13.63
CA ILE A 237 -3.02 19.80 13.13
C ILE A 237 -2.90 19.72 11.60
N ILE A 238 -3.55 18.73 10.96
CA ILE A 238 -3.51 18.57 9.51
C ILE A 238 -4.15 19.76 8.79
N PRO A 239 -5.44 20.10 8.99
CA PRO A 239 -6.05 21.25 8.32
C PRO A 239 -5.44 22.60 8.76
N ARG A 240 -4.82 22.70 9.94
CA ARG A 240 -4.09 23.94 10.32
C ARG A 240 -2.80 24.10 9.52
N VAL A 241 -1.97 23.06 9.46
CA VAL A 241 -0.68 23.12 8.77
C VAL A 241 -0.83 22.97 7.26
N TRP A 242 -1.79 22.22 6.75
CA TRP A 242 -2.05 22.03 5.32
C TRP A 242 -3.49 22.44 5.01
N SER A 243 -3.74 23.75 5.03
CA SER A 243 -5.10 24.34 4.96
C SER A 243 -5.88 24.08 3.68
N ASN A 244 -5.21 23.67 2.60
CA ASN A 244 -5.85 23.31 1.33
C ASN A 244 -6.12 21.81 1.21
N CYS A 245 -5.79 21.02 2.23
CA CYS A 245 -6.02 19.59 2.26
C CYS A 245 -7.52 19.29 2.20
N LYS A 246 -7.90 18.41 1.26
CA LYS A 246 -9.29 18.01 1.03
C LYS A 246 -9.64 16.67 1.67
N TYR A 247 -8.67 15.78 1.86
CA TYR A 247 -8.87 14.44 2.42
C TYR A 247 -7.55 13.81 2.87
N ILE A 248 -7.67 12.75 3.70
CA ILE A 248 -6.56 11.92 4.16
C ILE A 248 -6.65 10.55 3.46
N ASP A 249 -5.67 10.24 2.62
CA ASP A 249 -5.59 8.98 1.85
C ASP A 249 -4.77 7.94 2.59
N VAL A 250 -5.47 7.03 3.28
CA VAL A 250 -4.89 6.01 4.16
C VAL A 250 -5.83 4.81 4.25
N ILE A 251 -5.29 3.59 4.18
CA ILE A 251 -6.09 2.39 4.46
C ILE A 251 -6.50 2.42 5.95
N VAL A 252 -7.82 2.47 6.18
CA VAL A 252 -8.49 2.35 7.49
C VAL A 252 -9.44 1.16 7.58
N THR A 253 -9.55 0.33 6.53
CA THR A 253 -10.32 -0.92 6.58
C THR A 253 -9.58 -2.03 7.34
N GLY A 254 -10.33 -3.06 7.78
CA GLY A 254 -9.76 -4.21 8.49
C GLY A 254 -9.07 -3.82 9.79
N ALA A 255 -7.89 -4.37 10.06
CA ALA A 255 -7.12 -4.09 11.28
C ALA A 255 -6.66 -2.62 11.42
N MET A 256 -6.74 -1.81 10.36
CA MET A 256 -6.39 -0.38 10.44
C MET A 256 -7.52 0.49 10.99
N SER A 257 -8.75 -0.02 11.12
CA SER A 257 -9.92 0.72 11.63
C SER A 257 -9.73 1.26 13.05
N GLN A 258 -8.94 0.55 13.88
CA GLN A 258 -8.56 0.99 15.22
C GLN A 258 -7.88 2.37 15.26
N TYR A 259 -7.33 2.84 14.14
CA TYR A 259 -6.64 4.12 14.03
C TYR A 259 -7.54 5.28 13.60
N ILE A 260 -8.80 5.03 13.22
CA ILE A 260 -9.76 6.06 12.80
C ILE A 260 -9.85 7.18 13.84
N PRO A 261 -10.06 6.92 15.15
CA PRO A 261 -10.17 8.00 16.15
C PRO A 261 -8.92 8.89 16.24
N ALA A 262 -7.73 8.29 16.08
CA ALA A 262 -6.48 9.04 16.12
C ALA A 262 -6.28 9.89 14.85
N ILE A 263 -6.67 9.39 13.68
CA ILE A 263 -6.61 10.16 12.44
C ILE A 263 -7.64 11.30 12.48
N ASP A 264 -8.84 11.05 12.95
CA ASP A 264 -9.89 12.07 13.10
C ASP A 264 -9.44 13.18 14.05
N HIS A 265 -8.78 12.84 15.15
CA HIS A 265 -8.17 13.81 16.05
C HIS A 265 -7.16 14.72 15.31
N TYR A 266 -6.28 14.15 14.48
CA TYR A 266 -5.33 14.93 13.69
C TYR A 266 -5.95 15.70 12.52
N GLY A 267 -7.03 15.18 11.93
CA GLY A 267 -7.83 15.81 10.87
C GLY A 267 -8.87 16.81 11.38
N GLY A 268 -9.06 16.92 12.69
CA GLY A 268 -10.06 17.78 13.33
C GLY A 268 -11.49 17.35 13.03
N GLY A 269 -11.72 16.08 12.70
CA GLY A 269 -13.02 15.51 12.29
C GLY A 269 -13.59 16.08 10.98
N SER A 270 -12.82 16.91 10.26
CA SER A 270 -13.30 17.67 9.09
C SER A 270 -12.87 17.09 7.75
N LEU A 271 -11.85 16.22 7.76
CA LEU A 271 -11.27 15.65 6.55
C LEU A 271 -11.78 14.22 6.33
N PRO A 272 -12.36 13.91 5.17
CA PRO A 272 -12.72 12.55 4.79
C PRO A 272 -11.50 11.62 4.81
N LEU A 273 -11.71 10.38 5.25
CA LEU A 273 -10.71 9.31 5.19
C LEU A 273 -10.97 8.47 3.96
N VAL A 274 -9.99 8.41 3.06
CA VAL A 274 -10.11 7.73 1.76
C VAL A 274 -9.33 6.42 1.78
N CYS A 275 -10.03 5.32 1.53
CA CYS A 275 -9.45 4.01 1.24
C CYS A 275 -9.55 3.74 -0.26
N SER A 276 -8.44 3.88 -0.99
CA SER A 276 -8.45 3.87 -2.45
C SER A 276 -8.31 2.49 -3.10
N MET A 277 -7.49 1.60 -2.54
CA MET A 277 -7.09 0.34 -3.18
C MET A 277 -7.06 -0.82 -2.19
N TYR A 278 -7.40 -2.02 -2.69
CA TYR A 278 -7.18 -3.30 -2.03
C TYR A 278 -6.18 -4.15 -2.83
N ALA A 279 -5.06 -4.52 -2.21
CA ALA A 279 -3.95 -5.21 -2.85
C ALA A 279 -3.10 -5.97 -1.82
N SER A 280 -2.30 -6.92 -2.31
CA SER A 280 -1.35 -7.72 -1.54
C SER A 280 -0.02 -7.91 -2.27
N SER A 281 0.88 -8.74 -1.70
CA SER A 281 2.14 -9.09 -2.35
C SER A 281 1.92 -10.09 -3.49
N GLU A 282 0.95 -11.00 -3.37
CA GLU A 282 0.63 -11.99 -4.39
C GLU A 282 -0.22 -11.43 -5.54
N CYS A 283 -1.10 -10.46 -5.29
CA CYS A 283 -1.95 -9.89 -6.34
C CYS A 283 -2.47 -8.50 -5.96
N TYR A 284 -2.67 -7.64 -6.97
CA TYR A 284 -3.38 -6.38 -6.81
C TYR A 284 -4.84 -6.62 -7.19
N PHE A 285 -5.76 -6.41 -6.24
CA PHE A 285 -7.11 -6.95 -6.37
C PHE A 285 -8.08 -5.95 -7.01
N GLY A 286 -8.20 -4.76 -6.43
CA GLY A 286 -9.27 -3.83 -6.81
C GLY A 286 -9.15 -2.46 -6.17
N LEU A 287 -10.16 -1.62 -6.42
CA LEU A 287 -10.23 -0.25 -5.94
C LEU A 287 -11.62 0.10 -5.39
N ASN A 288 -11.67 1.11 -4.52
CA ASN A 288 -12.92 1.68 -4.05
C ASN A 288 -13.49 2.63 -5.12
N LEU A 289 -14.68 2.32 -5.63
CA LEU A 289 -15.36 3.15 -6.64
C LEU A 289 -16.15 4.32 -6.03
N ASN A 290 -16.33 4.34 -4.71
CA ASN A 290 -16.91 5.44 -3.95
C ASN A 290 -15.94 5.89 -2.83
N PRO A 291 -14.81 6.54 -3.19
CA PRO A 291 -13.72 6.80 -2.27
C PRO A 291 -14.05 7.78 -1.12
N LEU A 292 -15.18 8.51 -1.20
CA LEU A 292 -15.65 9.42 -0.15
C LEU A 292 -16.73 8.82 0.76
N CYS A 293 -17.01 7.51 0.65
CA CYS A 293 -17.91 6.83 1.57
C CYS A 293 -17.40 6.89 3.01
N ASN A 294 -18.28 6.62 3.98
CA ASN A 294 -17.85 6.46 5.36
C ASN A 294 -16.84 5.29 5.47
N PRO A 295 -15.87 5.36 6.40
CA PRO A 295 -14.91 4.27 6.61
C PRO A 295 -15.54 2.90 6.85
N ASP A 296 -16.72 2.85 7.48
CA ASP A 296 -17.46 1.61 7.77
C ASP A 296 -18.22 1.04 6.56
N GLU A 297 -18.30 1.80 5.47
CA GLU A 297 -19.05 1.46 4.24
C GLU A 297 -18.11 1.22 3.04
N VAL A 298 -16.80 1.14 3.27
CA VAL A 298 -15.82 0.95 2.19
C VAL A 298 -16.03 -0.40 1.51
N LEU A 299 -16.24 -0.35 0.21
CA LEU A 299 -16.34 -1.52 -0.67
C LEU A 299 -15.25 -1.46 -1.75
N TYR A 300 -14.56 -2.57 -1.95
CA TYR A 300 -13.57 -2.70 -3.02
C TYR A 300 -14.16 -3.49 -4.19
N THR A 301 -14.14 -2.90 -5.38
CA THR A 301 -14.51 -3.60 -6.61
C THR A 301 -13.26 -4.26 -7.19
N LEU A 302 -13.28 -5.58 -7.27
CA LEU A 302 -12.21 -6.35 -7.93
C LEU A 302 -12.14 -6.01 -9.42
N VAL A 303 -10.93 -5.81 -9.94
CA VAL A 303 -10.71 -5.52 -11.35
C VAL A 303 -10.48 -6.85 -12.08
N PRO A 304 -11.42 -7.33 -12.93
CA PRO A 304 -11.41 -8.71 -13.43
C PRO A 304 -10.19 -9.08 -14.30
N THR A 305 -9.42 -8.11 -14.76
CA THR A 305 -8.21 -8.32 -15.56
C THR A 305 -6.94 -8.53 -14.72
N MET A 306 -7.03 -8.43 -13.39
CA MET A 306 -5.86 -8.51 -12.51
C MET A 306 -5.45 -9.95 -12.21
N ALA A 307 -6.42 -10.82 -11.99
CA ALA A 307 -6.25 -12.25 -11.75
C ALA A 307 -7.58 -12.97 -12.02
N TYR A 308 -7.54 -14.30 -12.08
CA TYR A 308 -8.76 -15.09 -12.02
C TYR A 308 -9.17 -15.27 -10.56
N PHE A 309 -10.35 -14.75 -10.21
CA PHE A 309 -10.86 -14.67 -8.84
C PHE A 309 -11.92 -15.73 -8.59
N GLU A 310 -11.73 -16.47 -7.51
CA GLU A 310 -12.65 -17.47 -6.98
C GLU A 310 -12.89 -17.23 -5.49
N PHE A 311 -13.99 -17.79 -4.97
CA PHE A 311 -14.48 -17.50 -3.64
C PHE A 311 -14.91 -18.77 -2.92
N LEU A 312 -14.32 -19.03 -1.75
CA LEU A 312 -14.65 -20.16 -0.90
C LEU A 312 -15.62 -19.71 0.20
N PRO A 313 -16.87 -20.21 0.26
CA PRO A 313 -17.83 -19.79 1.30
C PRO A 313 -17.36 -20.13 2.72
N VAL A 314 -17.47 -19.16 3.66
CA VAL A 314 -16.99 -19.30 5.05
C VAL A 314 -17.90 -20.17 5.93
N ASP A 315 -19.20 -20.24 5.64
CA ASP A 315 -20.21 -20.94 6.48
C ASP A 315 -20.00 -22.47 6.63
N ARG A 316 -19.03 -23.06 5.92
CA ARG A 316 -18.62 -24.46 6.13
C ARG A 316 -18.07 -24.76 7.52
N PHE A 317 -17.70 -23.75 8.31
CA PHE A 317 -17.15 -23.93 9.66
C PHE A 317 -18.17 -23.84 10.79
N VAL A 318 -19.40 -23.36 10.54
CA VAL A 318 -20.41 -23.12 11.60
C VAL A 318 -21.32 -24.33 11.83
N GLU A 319 -21.57 -25.17 10.81
CA GLU A 319 -22.48 -26.33 10.92
C GLU A 319 -21.93 -27.51 11.76
N LYS A 320 -20.70 -27.43 12.30
CA LYS A 320 -20.11 -28.49 13.14
C LYS A 320 -20.24 -28.29 14.66
N ALA A 321 -20.85 -27.19 15.14
CA ALA A 321 -20.89 -26.90 16.58
C ALA A 321 -22.15 -27.38 17.33
N ASP A 322 -23.24 -27.75 16.63
CA ASP A 322 -24.56 -27.93 17.29
C ASP A 322 -25.27 -29.27 17.01
N HIS A 323 -24.57 -30.34 16.60
CA HIS A 323 -25.16 -31.67 16.53
C HIS A 323 -24.31 -32.74 17.22
N ASP A 324 -24.52 -32.86 18.53
CA ASP A 324 -24.51 -34.16 19.20
C ASP A 324 -25.74 -34.94 18.72
N ASP A 325 -25.57 -35.89 17.79
CA ASP A 325 -26.42 -37.08 17.74
C ASP A 325 -25.70 -38.26 17.10
N ASP A 326 -25.87 -39.41 17.74
CA ASP A 326 -25.26 -40.71 17.45
C ASP A 326 -25.70 -41.25 16.08
N GLY A 327 -24.77 -41.85 15.31
CA GLY A 327 -25.14 -42.86 14.32
C GLY A 327 -24.32 -42.90 13.03
N ASP A 328 -23.55 -43.99 12.91
CA ASP A 328 -22.92 -44.57 11.71
C ASP A 328 -21.81 -43.81 10.98
N CYS A 329 -20.66 -44.49 10.97
CA CYS A 329 -19.47 -44.22 10.21
C CYS A 329 -19.67 -44.54 8.72
N ASP A 330 -19.74 -43.49 7.89
CA ASP A 330 -19.29 -43.51 6.50
C ASP A 330 -18.18 -42.47 6.32
N ASP A 331 -16.97 -42.99 6.19
CA ASP A 331 -15.74 -42.32 5.77
C ASP A 331 -15.89 -41.96 4.28
N ASP A 332 -15.74 -40.66 3.91
CA ASP A 332 -15.46 -40.10 2.55
C ASP A 332 -16.19 -38.80 2.15
N ASN A 333 -16.97 -38.13 3.02
CA ASN A 333 -17.60 -36.85 2.65
C ASN A 333 -16.83 -35.60 3.13
N TYR A 334 -15.56 -35.46 2.72
CA TYR A 334 -14.95 -34.13 2.62
C TYR A 334 -15.64 -33.42 1.44
N GLY A 335 -16.76 -32.74 1.71
CA GLY A 335 -17.61 -32.11 0.71
C GLY A 335 -16.78 -31.29 -0.29
N GLU A 336 -16.88 -31.66 -1.57
CA GLU A 336 -16.19 -31.07 -2.72
C GLU A 336 -16.03 -29.55 -2.53
N ILE A 337 -14.79 -29.04 -2.57
CA ILE A 337 -14.50 -27.61 -2.43
C ILE A 337 -15.19 -26.88 -3.58
N LYS A 338 -16.34 -26.25 -3.29
CA LYS A 338 -17.16 -25.61 -4.30
C LYS A 338 -16.87 -24.12 -4.31
N LEU A 339 -15.85 -23.78 -5.09
CA LEU A 339 -15.52 -22.39 -5.36
C LEU A 339 -16.61 -21.71 -6.20
N VAL A 340 -16.93 -20.48 -5.83
CA VAL A 340 -17.84 -19.60 -6.55
C VAL A 340 -17.03 -18.66 -7.43
N ASP A 341 -17.47 -18.42 -8.66
CA ASP A 341 -16.81 -17.47 -9.56
C ASP A 341 -17.16 -16.02 -9.18
N LEU A 342 -16.31 -15.07 -9.61
CA LEU A 342 -16.50 -13.64 -9.33
C LEU A 342 -17.91 -13.09 -9.61
N VAL A 343 -18.57 -13.55 -10.68
CA VAL A 343 -19.89 -13.06 -11.08
C VAL A 343 -21.05 -13.77 -10.37
N ASP A 344 -20.75 -14.87 -9.66
CA ASP A 344 -21.73 -15.76 -9.04
C ASP A 344 -21.80 -15.62 -7.51
N VAL A 345 -21.01 -14.69 -6.93
CA VAL A 345 -21.05 -14.38 -5.51
C VAL A 345 -22.42 -13.81 -5.11
N LYS A 346 -22.89 -14.21 -3.93
CA LYS A 346 -24.17 -13.78 -3.36
C LYS A 346 -23.98 -12.58 -2.45
N LEU A 347 -24.84 -11.57 -2.59
CA LEU A 347 -24.89 -10.41 -1.70
C LEU A 347 -25.14 -10.86 -0.25
N GLY A 348 -24.35 -10.32 0.69
CA GLY A 348 -24.46 -10.61 2.12
C GLY A 348 -23.78 -11.92 2.58
N GLN A 349 -23.18 -12.69 1.66
CA GLN A 349 -22.45 -13.91 1.99
C GLN A 349 -20.96 -13.62 2.19
N GLU A 350 -20.35 -14.31 3.16
CA GLU A 350 -18.90 -14.22 3.42
C GLU A 350 -18.12 -15.32 2.68
N TYR A 351 -16.97 -14.93 2.14
CA TYR A 351 -16.08 -15.80 1.38
C TYR A 351 -14.61 -15.52 1.70
N GLU A 352 -13.80 -16.57 1.65
CA GLU A 352 -12.35 -16.47 1.53
C GLU A 352 -11.97 -16.29 0.04
N LEU A 353 -11.07 -15.33 -0.23
CA LEU A 353 -10.62 -15.01 -1.58
C LEU A 353 -9.57 -16.02 -2.05
N VAL A 354 -9.82 -16.65 -3.19
CA VAL A 354 -8.90 -17.56 -3.89
C VAL A 354 -8.46 -16.89 -5.20
N VAL A 355 -7.15 -16.87 -5.45
CA VAL A 355 -6.58 -16.19 -6.62
C VAL A 355 -5.72 -17.11 -7.46
N THR A 356 -5.91 -17.05 -8.77
CA THR A 356 -4.97 -17.60 -9.75
C THR A 356 -4.32 -16.45 -10.52
N THR A 357 -3.00 -16.33 -10.42
CA THR A 357 -2.24 -15.18 -10.94
C THR A 357 -1.41 -15.56 -12.16
N TYR A 358 -0.98 -14.56 -12.95
CA TYR A 358 -0.13 -14.82 -14.10
C TYR A 358 1.26 -15.34 -13.71
N ALA A 359 1.76 -14.98 -12.52
CA ALA A 359 3.02 -15.50 -11.99
C ALA A 359 2.96 -16.98 -11.56
N GLY A 360 1.78 -17.61 -11.64
CA GLY A 360 1.55 -19.05 -11.47
C GLY A 360 0.94 -19.71 -12.71
N ASN A 361 1.04 -19.07 -13.89
CA ASN A 361 0.48 -19.59 -15.14
C ASN A 361 1.56 -20.31 -15.96
N ASN A 362 1.58 -21.65 -15.86
CA ASN A 362 2.46 -22.55 -16.62
C ASN A 362 1.76 -23.15 -17.83
#